data_AF-A0A429JRM3-F1
#
_entry.id   AF-A0A429JRM3-F1
#
_cell.length_a   1.000
_cell.length_b   1.000
_cell.length_c   1.000
_cell.angle_alpha   90.00
_cell.angle_beta   90.00
_cell.angle_gamma   90.00
#
_symmetry.space_group_name_H-M   'P 1'
#
loop_
_entity.id
_entity.type
_entity.pdbx_description
1 polymer ?
#
loop_
_entity_poly.entity_id
_entity_poly.type
_entity_poly.pdbx_seq_one_letter_code
_entity_poly.pdbx_strand_id
1 'polypeptide(L)'
;MDVSPFHDGLALVQARYAALGPRQLLPMERVLVGVRSVRPCARGGFHHPNQGYRHLQIRALVTAYGDLGAPEPRVFALTVLDLLRCYAHDCLHYGSCRTYRLRDGDVVRSQYGVNFRRADGRSYSAPGRADARSTRNIGTVMEGACDREARAITWRVVNAHGIAPSGDTGIDAVAYRDVTGQLTSNDVARLVDTGTETETGAYLTSMGRYEAHVNARYRVSWKRSVGQRPKTSTQWSSPRRSAETWQR
;
A
#
# COMPACT_ATOMS: atom_id res chain seq x y z
N MET A 1 15.20 2.29 -20.11
CA MET A 1 14.05 2.49 -19.20
C MET A 1 14.61 3.02 -17.88
N ASP A 2 14.09 4.14 -17.36
CA ASP A 2 14.64 4.80 -16.18
C ASP A 2 14.09 4.23 -14.87
N VAL A 3 14.92 3.48 -14.15
CA VAL A 3 14.59 2.86 -12.85
C VAL A 3 15.00 3.71 -11.65
N SER A 4 15.56 4.90 -11.85
CA SER A 4 15.96 5.81 -10.78
C SER A 4 14.83 6.09 -9.77
N PRO A 5 13.55 6.28 -10.19
CA PRO A 5 12.45 6.46 -9.26
C PRO A 5 12.25 5.29 -8.29
N PHE A 6 12.56 4.06 -8.71
CA PHE A 6 12.51 2.90 -7.82
C PHE A 6 13.59 3.01 -6.75
N HIS A 7 14.85 3.25 -7.14
CA HIS A 7 15.98 3.31 -6.23
C HIS A 7 15.87 4.45 -5.21
N ASP A 8 15.46 5.64 -5.66
CA ASP A 8 15.20 6.76 -4.76
C ASP A 8 14.04 6.46 -3.82
N GLY A 9 13.00 5.78 -4.34
CA GLY A 9 11.93 5.21 -3.55
C GLY A 9 12.41 4.25 -2.47
N LEU A 10 13.36 3.36 -2.78
CA LEU A 10 13.94 2.43 -1.79
C LEU A 10 14.65 3.17 -0.66
N ALA A 11 15.44 4.20 -0.99
CA ALA A 11 16.09 5.02 0.02
C ALA A 11 15.05 5.70 0.95
N LEU A 12 13.93 6.17 0.39
CA LEU A 12 12.82 6.69 1.16
C LEU A 12 12.15 5.63 2.05
N VAL A 13 11.92 4.42 1.53
CA VAL A 13 11.39 3.28 2.30
C VAL A 13 12.30 2.97 3.48
N GLN A 14 13.60 2.82 3.24
CA GLN A 14 14.60 2.53 4.28
C GLN A 14 14.57 3.57 5.39
N ALA A 15 14.69 4.85 5.04
CA ALA A 15 14.70 5.94 6.01
C ALA A 15 13.38 6.05 6.78
N ARG A 16 12.25 5.96 6.07
CA ARG A 16 10.91 6.09 6.67
C ARG A 16 10.62 4.93 7.62
N TYR A 17 10.92 3.71 7.24
CA TYR A 17 10.56 2.54 8.05
C TYR A 17 11.52 2.34 9.22
N ALA A 18 12.80 2.70 9.09
CA ALA A 18 13.69 2.80 10.25
C ALA A 18 13.12 3.76 11.32
N ALA A 19 12.56 4.90 10.91
CA ALA A 19 11.93 5.86 11.82
C ALA A 19 10.61 5.35 12.44
N LEU A 20 9.93 4.39 11.82
CA LEU A 20 8.69 3.78 12.34
C LEU A 20 8.95 2.56 13.23
N GLY A 21 10.20 2.05 13.28
CA GLY A 21 10.60 0.92 14.12
C GLY A 21 11.03 -0.36 13.37
N PRO A 22 10.53 -0.70 12.17
CA PRO A 22 11.09 -1.79 11.37
C PRO A 22 12.61 -1.63 11.15
N ARG A 23 13.39 -2.63 11.59
CA ARG A 23 14.85 -2.63 11.47
C ARG A 23 15.38 -3.31 10.20
N GLN A 24 14.52 -4.07 9.53
CA GLN A 24 14.85 -4.80 8.31
C GLN A 24 13.69 -4.68 7.34
N LEU A 25 14.03 -4.42 6.08
CA LEU A 25 13.08 -4.49 4.97
C LEU A 25 13.00 -5.92 4.44
N LEU A 26 11.97 -6.18 3.63
CA LEU A 26 11.90 -7.43 2.88
C LEU A 26 13.12 -7.52 1.96
N PRO A 27 13.95 -8.57 2.04
CA PRO A 27 15.09 -8.73 1.14
C PRO A 27 14.63 -8.82 -0.32
N MET A 28 15.31 -8.13 -1.22
CA MET A 28 14.91 -8.02 -2.63
C MET A 28 14.91 -9.37 -3.35
N GLU A 29 15.83 -10.26 -2.99
CA GLU A 29 15.91 -11.63 -3.50
C GLU A 29 14.70 -12.50 -3.12
N ARG A 30 13.84 -12.01 -2.22
CA ARG A 30 12.57 -12.64 -1.83
C ARG A 30 11.36 -12.04 -2.53
N VAL A 31 11.56 -11.08 -3.44
CA VAL A 31 10.51 -10.47 -4.25
C VAL A 31 10.52 -11.11 -5.64
N LEU A 32 9.42 -11.77 -6.00
CA LEU A 32 9.24 -12.37 -7.33
C LEU A 32 8.27 -11.52 -8.13
N VAL A 33 8.71 -11.02 -9.28
CA VAL A 33 7.90 -10.19 -10.19
C VAL A 33 7.43 -11.03 -11.37
N GLY A 34 6.12 -11.27 -11.45
CA GLY A 34 5.48 -11.81 -12.64
C GLY A 34 5.31 -10.72 -13.70
N VAL A 35 5.97 -10.88 -14.85
CA VAL A 35 5.96 -9.90 -15.95
C VAL A 35 5.14 -10.34 -17.16
N ARG A 36 4.74 -11.63 -17.23
CA ARG A 36 4.02 -12.20 -18.37
C ARG A 36 2.95 -13.20 -17.94
N SER A 37 1.90 -13.30 -18.74
CA SER A 37 0.79 -14.23 -18.57
C SER A 37 0.35 -14.77 -19.93
N VAL A 38 0.02 -16.06 -19.97
CA VAL A 38 -0.59 -16.70 -21.15
C VAL A 38 -2.12 -16.52 -21.17
N ARG A 39 -2.71 -16.04 -20.09
CA ARG A 39 -4.14 -15.71 -20.03
C ARG A 39 -4.38 -14.42 -20.83
N PRO A 40 -5.26 -14.44 -21.85
CA PRO A 40 -5.56 -13.25 -22.64
C PRO A 40 -6.00 -12.08 -21.75
N CYS A 41 -5.46 -10.90 -22.03
CA CYS A 41 -5.80 -9.64 -21.35
C CYS A 41 -5.55 -9.62 -19.83
N ALA A 42 -4.82 -10.59 -19.26
CA ALA A 42 -4.55 -10.63 -17.84
C ALA A 42 -3.87 -9.33 -17.38
N ARG A 43 -4.43 -8.69 -16.36
CA ARG A 43 -3.96 -7.39 -15.89
C ARG A 43 -3.14 -7.53 -14.61
N GLY A 44 -1.90 -7.04 -14.62
CA GLY A 44 -1.02 -7.02 -13.45
C GLY A 44 -1.05 -5.69 -12.68
N GLY A 45 -0.26 -5.64 -11.61
CA GLY A 45 -0.15 -4.53 -10.67
C GLY A 45 -0.91 -4.76 -9.36
N PHE A 46 -0.75 -3.86 -8.38
CA PHE A 46 -1.10 -4.04 -6.95
C PHE A 46 -2.39 -4.84 -6.64
N HIS A 47 -3.43 -4.67 -7.44
CA HIS A 47 -4.76 -5.29 -7.23
C HIS A 47 -4.94 -6.67 -7.89
N HIS A 48 -3.92 -7.24 -8.51
CA HIS A 48 -3.98 -8.57 -9.12
C HIS A 48 -4.16 -9.65 -8.02
N PRO A 49 -5.07 -10.64 -8.21
CA PRO A 49 -5.55 -11.52 -7.13
C PRO A 49 -4.47 -12.39 -6.49
N ASN A 50 -3.38 -12.69 -7.21
CA ASN A 50 -2.29 -13.51 -6.70
C ASN A 50 -1.12 -12.71 -6.12
N GLN A 51 -1.30 -11.41 -5.86
CA GLN A 51 -0.25 -10.58 -5.26
C GLN A 51 -0.13 -10.71 -3.73
N GLY A 52 0.98 -10.18 -3.20
CA GLY A 52 1.20 -9.89 -1.78
C GLY A 52 2.22 -10.81 -1.10
N TYR A 53 2.63 -10.39 0.10
CA TYR A 53 3.58 -11.12 0.92
C TYR A 53 3.05 -12.48 1.43
N ARG A 54 3.80 -13.55 1.17
CA ARG A 54 3.55 -14.94 1.58
C ARG A 54 4.41 -15.28 2.79
N HIS A 55 3.79 -15.30 3.97
CA HIS A 55 4.52 -15.34 5.24
C HIS A 55 5.29 -16.63 5.51
N LEU A 56 4.70 -17.80 5.21
CA LEU A 56 5.35 -19.09 5.48
C LEU A 56 6.55 -19.30 4.55
N GLN A 57 6.43 -18.83 3.31
CA GLN A 57 7.49 -18.86 2.30
C GLN A 57 8.52 -17.74 2.50
N ILE A 58 8.16 -16.71 3.29
CA ILE A 58 8.95 -15.48 3.48
C ILE A 58 9.34 -14.90 2.11
N ARG A 59 8.33 -14.68 1.24
CA ARG A 59 8.50 -14.15 -0.13
C ARG A 59 7.32 -13.26 -0.52
N ALA A 60 7.56 -12.23 -1.32
CA ALA A 60 6.51 -11.44 -1.96
C ALA A 60 6.31 -11.90 -3.40
N LEU A 61 5.04 -12.05 -3.81
CA LEU A 61 4.66 -12.26 -5.20
C LEU A 61 4.00 -10.99 -5.68
N VAL A 62 4.58 -10.34 -6.69
CA VAL A 62 4.03 -9.13 -7.30
C VAL A 62 3.95 -9.35 -8.81
N THR A 63 3.06 -8.66 -9.49
CA THR A 63 3.00 -8.64 -10.96
C THR A 63 3.25 -7.23 -11.45
N ALA A 64 3.94 -7.10 -12.57
CA ALA A 64 4.15 -5.80 -13.19
C ALA A 64 2.80 -5.19 -13.59
N TYR A 65 2.61 -3.89 -13.34
CA TYR A 65 1.43 -3.18 -13.79
C TYR A 65 1.29 -3.24 -15.32
N GLY A 66 0.05 -3.43 -15.78
CA GLY A 66 -0.27 -3.39 -17.21
C GLY A 66 -0.85 -4.70 -17.73
N ASP A 67 -0.92 -4.81 -19.05
CA ASP A 67 -1.31 -6.04 -19.73
C ASP A 67 -0.14 -7.04 -19.69
N LEU A 68 -0.34 -8.16 -18.99
CA LEU A 68 0.66 -9.21 -18.85
C LEU A 68 0.77 -10.09 -20.11
N GLY A 69 -0.13 -9.94 -21.08
CA GLY A 69 0.03 -10.52 -22.42
C GLY A 69 0.95 -9.71 -23.33
N ALA A 70 1.23 -8.44 -22.98
CA ALA A 70 2.07 -7.57 -23.78
C ALA A 70 3.57 -7.93 -23.62
N PRO A 71 4.38 -7.79 -24.69
CA PRO A 71 5.81 -8.10 -24.63
C PRO A 71 6.59 -7.13 -23.73
N GLU A 72 6.11 -5.89 -23.59
CA GLU A 72 6.72 -4.80 -22.81
C GLU A 72 5.67 -3.95 -22.07
N PRO A 73 6.02 -3.31 -20.94
CA PRO A 73 5.14 -2.40 -20.24
C PRO A 73 4.82 -1.15 -21.07
N ARG A 74 3.53 -0.87 -21.30
CA ARG A 74 3.08 0.32 -22.04
C ARG A 74 3.40 1.64 -21.33
N VAL A 75 3.32 1.65 -19.99
CA VAL A 75 3.56 2.85 -19.16
C VAL A 75 4.62 2.52 -18.11
N PHE A 76 5.89 2.68 -18.49
CA PHE A 76 7.01 2.24 -17.69
C PHE A 76 7.09 2.94 -16.32
N ALA A 77 6.93 4.27 -16.28
CA ALA A 77 6.99 5.03 -15.03
C ALA A 77 5.93 4.56 -14.02
N LEU A 78 4.71 4.29 -14.48
CA LEU A 78 3.64 3.77 -13.63
C LEU A 78 3.93 2.34 -13.13
N THR A 79 4.57 1.53 -13.96
CA THR A 79 5.02 0.18 -13.56
C THR A 79 6.06 0.25 -12.43
N VAL A 80 7.02 1.16 -12.54
CA VAL A 80 8.02 1.40 -11.49
C VAL A 80 7.36 1.86 -10.18
N LEU A 81 6.41 2.78 -10.25
CA LEU A 81 5.69 3.28 -9.07
C LEU A 81 4.84 2.19 -8.41
N ASP A 82 4.15 1.37 -9.21
CA ASP A 82 3.34 0.27 -8.70
C ASP A 82 4.21 -0.79 -8.02
N LEU A 83 5.36 -1.14 -8.61
CA LEU A 83 6.34 -2.03 -7.98
C LEU A 83 6.89 -1.45 -6.68
N LEU A 84 7.19 -0.15 -6.64
CA LEU A 84 7.65 0.54 -5.43
C LEU A 84 6.58 0.49 -4.33
N ARG A 85 5.30 0.75 -4.67
CA ARG A 85 4.19 0.64 -3.73
C ARG A 85 4.06 -0.78 -3.20
N CYS A 86 4.06 -1.78 -4.07
CA CYS A 86 4.00 -3.20 -3.70
C CYS A 86 5.13 -3.55 -2.71
N TYR A 87 6.36 -3.17 -3.03
CA TYR A 87 7.52 -3.45 -2.17
C TYR A 87 7.44 -2.74 -0.82
N ALA A 88 7.10 -1.44 -0.82
CA ALA A 88 6.95 -0.65 0.40
C ALA A 88 5.84 -1.22 1.29
N HIS A 89 4.71 -1.63 0.70
CA HIS A 89 3.61 -2.27 1.40
C HIS A 89 4.04 -3.61 2.01
N ASP A 90 4.64 -4.49 1.21
CA ASP A 90 5.05 -5.82 1.64
C ASP A 90 6.21 -5.81 2.65
N CYS A 91 7.05 -4.77 2.68
CA CYS A 91 8.03 -4.57 3.75
C CYS A 91 7.39 -4.39 5.13
N LEU A 92 6.26 -3.68 5.23
CA LEU A 92 5.54 -3.53 6.50
C LEU A 92 4.88 -4.85 6.91
N HIS A 93 4.38 -5.61 5.94
CA HIS A 93 3.94 -6.97 6.22
C HIS A 93 5.09 -7.86 6.67
N TYR A 94 6.25 -7.80 6.01
CA TYR A 94 7.44 -8.56 6.40
C TYR A 94 7.82 -8.28 7.86
N GLY A 95 7.85 -7.00 8.25
CA GLY A 95 8.23 -6.57 9.60
C GLY A 95 7.23 -6.87 10.72
N SER A 96 6.01 -7.32 10.42
CA SER A 96 5.01 -7.59 11.46
C SER A 96 5.19 -8.96 12.12
N CYS A 97 5.13 -9.01 13.45
CA CYS A 97 5.17 -10.26 14.23
C CYS A 97 3.98 -11.18 13.93
N ARG A 98 4.23 -12.49 13.81
CA ARG A 98 3.20 -13.50 13.57
C ARG A 98 3.49 -14.75 14.39
N THR A 99 2.44 -15.41 14.85
CA THR A 99 2.53 -16.73 15.47
C THR A 99 1.62 -17.71 14.76
N TYR A 100 2.08 -18.95 14.71
CA TYR A 100 1.40 -20.07 14.08
C TYR A 100 1.30 -21.22 15.08
N ARG A 101 0.26 -22.03 14.93
CA ARG A 101 0.06 -23.26 15.72
C ARG A 101 -0.31 -24.38 14.77
N LEU A 102 0.11 -25.59 15.12
CA LEU A 102 -0.40 -26.79 14.48
C LEU A 102 -1.73 -27.15 15.15
N ARG A 103 -2.78 -27.36 14.35
CA ARG A 103 -4.10 -27.79 14.81
C ARG A 103 -4.64 -28.79 13.81
N ASP A 104 -4.97 -29.99 14.28
CA ASP A 104 -5.56 -31.05 13.45
C ASP A 104 -4.73 -31.36 12.18
N GLY A 105 -3.40 -31.23 12.27
CA GLY A 105 -2.47 -31.41 11.14
C GLY A 105 -2.22 -30.16 10.29
N ASP A 106 -2.99 -29.08 10.49
CA ASP A 106 -2.91 -27.85 9.72
C ASP A 106 -2.12 -26.74 10.44
N VAL A 107 -1.36 -25.97 9.66
CA VAL A 107 -0.68 -24.76 10.15
C VAL A 107 -1.66 -23.59 10.16
N VAL A 108 -2.11 -23.20 11.34
CA VAL A 108 -3.07 -22.09 11.52
C VAL A 108 -2.36 -20.87 12.11
N ARG A 109 -2.54 -19.70 11.48
CA ARG A 109 -2.04 -18.43 12.01
C ARG A 109 -2.85 -18.02 13.25
N SER A 110 -2.21 -18.00 14.42
CA SER A 110 -2.82 -17.53 15.67
C SER A 110 -2.69 -16.03 15.88
N GLN A 111 -1.66 -15.38 15.31
CA GLN A 111 -1.45 -13.93 15.46
C GLN A 111 -0.89 -13.28 14.20
N TYR A 112 -1.30 -12.03 13.99
CA TYR A 112 -0.89 -11.14 12.92
C TYR A 112 -0.77 -9.71 13.46
N GLY A 113 0.47 -9.28 13.70
CA GLY A 113 0.75 -8.04 14.44
C GLY A 113 0.07 -8.07 15.81
N VAL A 114 -0.80 -7.11 16.07
CA VAL A 114 -1.59 -7.02 17.31
C VAL A 114 -2.95 -7.73 17.21
N ASN A 115 -3.34 -8.24 16.04
CA ASN A 115 -4.55 -9.03 15.90
C ASN A 115 -4.25 -10.51 16.15
N PHE A 116 -5.08 -11.18 16.96
CA PHE A 116 -4.91 -12.59 17.27
C PHE A 116 -6.24 -13.34 17.22
N ARG A 117 -6.19 -14.67 17.18
CA ARG A 117 -7.35 -15.54 17.32
C ARG A 117 -7.37 -16.17 18.71
N ARG A 118 -8.55 -16.19 19.32
CA ARG A 118 -8.83 -16.93 20.56
C ARG A 118 -8.79 -18.45 20.28
N ALA A 119 -8.75 -19.25 21.35
CA ALA A 119 -8.75 -20.72 21.24
C ALA A 119 -9.98 -21.26 20.47
N ASP A 120 -11.12 -20.59 20.58
CA ASP A 120 -12.36 -20.88 19.84
C ASP A 120 -12.35 -20.40 18.36
N GLY A 121 -11.22 -19.86 17.89
CA GLY A 121 -11.05 -19.39 16.51
C GLY A 121 -11.55 -17.98 16.24
N ARG A 122 -12.24 -17.31 17.18
CA ARG A 122 -12.71 -15.93 16.99
C ARG A 122 -11.55 -14.95 16.92
N SER A 123 -11.60 -14.03 15.95
CA SER A 123 -10.66 -12.91 15.81
C SER A 123 -10.82 -11.93 16.97
N TYR A 124 -9.71 -11.38 17.46
CA TYR A 124 -9.68 -10.37 18.51
C TYR A 124 -10.46 -9.12 18.11
N SER A 125 -10.28 -8.65 16.87
CA SER A 125 -11.14 -7.60 16.31
C SER A 125 -12.25 -8.21 15.47
N ALA A 126 -13.50 -7.84 15.76
CA ALA A 126 -14.67 -8.25 14.98
C ALA A 126 -14.60 -7.70 13.54
N PRO A 127 -15.23 -8.37 12.56
CA PRO A 127 -15.47 -7.79 11.25
C PRO A 127 -16.21 -6.46 11.37
N GLY A 128 -15.83 -5.48 10.54
CA GLY A 128 -16.63 -4.27 10.41
C GLY A 128 -17.96 -4.59 9.73
N ARG A 129 -19.04 -3.90 10.12
CA ARG A 129 -20.31 -4.01 9.38
C ARG A 129 -20.12 -3.57 7.93
N ALA A 130 -20.89 -4.15 7.01
CA ALA A 130 -20.83 -3.82 5.59
C ALA A 130 -21.12 -2.33 5.32
N ASP A 131 -22.00 -1.73 6.11
CA ASP A 131 -22.43 -0.32 6.03
C ASP A 131 -21.52 0.66 6.82
N ALA A 132 -20.54 0.16 7.57
CA ALA A 132 -19.74 1.00 8.44
C ALA A 132 -18.80 1.94 7.66
N ARG A 133 -18.91 3.25 7.93
CA ARG A 133 -18.01 4.29 7.36
C ARG A 133 -16.59 4.27 7.94
N SER A 134 -16.41 3.67 9.11
CA SER A 134 -15.12 3.52 9.79
C SER A 134 -14.93 2.08 10.22
N THR A 135 -13.69 1.67 10.45
CA THR A 135 -13.39 0.32 10.90
C THR A 135 -12.66 0.32 12.26
N ARG A 136 -13.04 -0.63 13.12
CA ARG A 136 -12.26 -1.05 14.29
C ARG A 136 -11.64 -2.44 14.06
N ASN A 137 -11.84 -3.01 12.87
CA ASN A 137 -11.20 -4.25 12.48
C ASN A 137 -9.70 -3.98 12.30
N ILE A 138 -8.87 -4.59 13.14
CA ILE A 138 -7.43 -4.33 13.17
C ILE A 138 -6.78 -4.77 11.87
N GLY A 139 -7.27 -5.83 11.24
CA GLY A 139 -6.81 -6.24 9.91
C GLY A 139 -6.95 -5.09 8.92
N THR A 140 -8.16 -4.55 8.75
CA THR A 140 -8.40 -3.40 7.86
C THR A 140 -7.58 -2.17 8.24
N VAL A 141 -7.41 -1.90 9.54
CA VAL A 141 -6.58 -0.77 10.01
C VAL A 141 -5.12 -0.96 9.60
N MET A 142 -4.56 -2.16 9.77
CA MET A 142 -3.17 -2.44 9.41
C MET A 142 -2.98 -2.39 7.89
N GLU A 143 -3.84 -3.01 7.10
CA GLU A 143 -3.76 -2.94 5.62
C GLU A 143 -3.83 -1.48 5.13
N GLY A 144 -4.78 -0.69 5.65
CA GLY A 144 -4.90 0.71 5.27
C GLY A 144 -3.75 1.60 5.75
N ALA A 145 -3.12 1.26 6.89
CA ALA A 145 -1.91 1.93 7.35
C ALA A 145 -0.70 1.59 6.46
N CYS A 146 -0.54 0.32 6.09
CA CYS A 146 0.51 -0.13 5.19
C CYS A 146 0.40 0.58 3.83
N ASP A 147 -0.78 0.56 3.23
CA ASP A 147 -1.00 1.17 1.92
C ASP A 147 -0.88 2.69 1.95
N ARG A 148 -1.31 3.34 3.04
CA ARG A 148 -1.08 4.78 3.22
C ARG A 148 0.40 5.13 3.21
N GLU A 149 1.24 4.40 3.95
CA GLU A 149 2.69 4.67 4.00
C GLU A 149 3.34 4.40 2.63
N ALA A 150 2.96 3.31 1.96
CA ALA A 150 3.44 3.00 0.61
C ALA A 150 3.07 4.09 -0.40
N ARG A 151 1.81 4.56 -0.41
CA ARG A 151 1.33 5.65 -1.28
C ARG A 151 1.97 7.00 -0.96
N ALA A 152 2.28 7.27 0.31
CA ALA A 152 2.99 8.50 0.68
C ALA A 152 4.43 8.51 0.12
N ILE A 153 5.08 7.34 0.05
CA ILE A 153 6.42 7.19 -0.54
C ILE A 153 6.35 7.38 -2.06
N THR A 154 5.44 6.70 -2.76
CA THR A 154 5.29 6.85 -4.21
C THR A 154 4.90 8.28 -4.59
N TRP A 155 4.06 8.96 -3.80
CA TRP A 155 3.76 10.38 -4.01
C TRP A 155 5.00 11.27 -3.93
N ARG A 156 5.90 11.03 -2.97
CA ARG A 156 7.15 11.78 -2.87
C ARG A 156 8.07 11.54 -4.07
N VAL A 157 8.19 10.29 -4.52
CA VAL A 157 8.95 9.93 -5.72
C VAL A 157 8.39 10.60 -6.97
N VAL A 158 7.08 10.53 -7.16
CA VAL A 158 6.39 11.21 -8.27
C VAL A 158 6.75 12.69 -8.34
N ASN A 159 6.72 13.40 -7.22
CA ASN A 159 7.07 14.82 -7.18
C ASN A 159 8.56 15.08 -7.43
N ALA A 160 9.45 14.23 -6.89
CA ALA A 160 10.89 14.38 -7.05
C ALA A 160 11.35 14.16 -8.51
N HIS A 161 10.68 13.27 -9.23
CA HIS A 161 11.02 12.92 -10.62
C HIS A 161 10.13 13.61 -11.66
N GLY A 162 9.17 14.44 -11.25
CA GLY A 162 8.23 15.10 -12.16
C GLY A 162 7.38 14.13 -12.97
N ILE A 163 7.04 12.95 -12.42
CA ILE A 163 6.25 11.94 -13.12
C ILE A 163 4.80 12.42 -13.19
N ALA A 164 4.30 12.67 -14.39
CA ALA A 164 2.91 13.07 -14.62
C ALA A 164 2.05 11.86 -15.03
N PRO A 165 0.72 11.91 -14.80
CA PRO A 165 -0.18 10.93 -15.38
C PRO A 165 -0.14 11.00 -16.91
N SER A 166 -0.34 9.86 -17.60
CA SER A 166 -0.36 9.78 -19.06
C SER A 166 -1.60 10.43 -19.72
N GLY A 167 -2.40 11.17 -18.96
CA GLY A 167 -3.66 11.80 -19.33
C GLY A 167 -4.63 11.90 -18.13
N ASP A 168 -5.80 12.51 -18.34
CA ASP A 168 -6.81 12.68 -17.28
C ASP A 168 -7.76 11.48 -17.14
N THR A 169 -7.91 10.70 -18.22
CA THR A 169 -8.88 9.62 -18.36
C THR A 169 -8.22 8.27 -18.67
N GLY A 170 -9.00 7.20 -18.56
CA GLY A 170 -8.53 5.83 -18.82
C GLY A 170 -7.87 5.16 -17.62
N ILE A 171 -7.53 3.89 -17.80
CA ILE A 171 -7.01 3.03 -16.72
C ILE A 171 -5.68 3.53 -16.15
N ASP A 172 -4.79 4.06 -16.97
CA ASP A 172 -3.47 4.50 -16.51
C ASP A 172 -3.58 5.78 -15.66
N ALA A 173 -4.52 6.67 -15.98
CA ALA A 173 -4.81 7.85 -15.14
C ALA A 173 -5.40 7.44 -13.78
N VAL A 174 -6.30 6.45 -13.76
CA VAL A 174 -6.86 5.92 -12.51
C VAL A 174 -5.80 5.20 -11.69
N ALA A 175 -4.99 4.35 -12.30
CA ALA A 175 -3.92 3.62 -11.62
C ALA A 175 -2.83 4.56 -11.10
N TYR A 176 -2.53 5.66 -11.80
CA TYR A 176 -1.68 6.73 -11.29
C TYR A 176 -2.29 7.37 -10.03
N ARG A 177 -3.58 7.71 -10.05
CA ARG A 177 -4.27 8.24 -8.85
C ARG A 177 -4.31 7.23 -7.72
N ASP A 178 -4.46 5.94 -8.02
CA ASP A 178 -4.43 4.86 -7.05
C ASP A 178 -3.06 4.72 -6.39
N VAL A 179 -1.99 4.61 -7.18
CA VAL A 179 -0.62 4.41 -6.66
C VAL A 179 -0.13 5.61 -5.84
N THR A 180 -0.65 6.81 -6.10
CA THR A 180 -0.32 8.05 -5.37
C THR A 180 -1.31 8.41 -4.26
N GLY A 181 -2.37 7.61 -4.06
CA GLY A 181 -3.39 7.86 -3.03
C GLY A 181 -4.31 9.04 -3.31
N GLN A 182 -4.50 9.40 -4.57
CA GLN A 182 -5.30 10.51 -5.08
C GLN A 182 -6.67 10.09 -5.65
N LEU A 183 -7.09 8.83 -5.52
CA LEU A 183 -8.43 8.41 -5.92
C LEU A 183 -9.51 9.21 -5.19
N THR A 184 -10.44 9.76 -5.97
CA THR A 184 -11.61 10.50 -5.45
C THR A 184 -12.77 9.54 -5.15
N SER A 185 -13.76 9.99 -4.38
CA SER A 185 -14.98 9.19 -4.14
C SER A 185 -15.75 8.88 -5.43
N ASN A 186 -15.67 9.78 -6.42
CA ASN A 186 -16.27 9.56 -7.74
C ASN A 186 -15.50 8.53 -8.57
N ASP A 187 -14.16 8.51 -8.49
CA ASP A 187 -13.38 7.41 -9.08
C ASP A 187 -13.81 6.07 -8.47
N VAL A 188 -13.89 6.00 -7.13
CA VAL A 188 -14.24 4.76 -6.42
C VAL A 188 -15.62 4.23 -6.80
N ALA A 189 -16.62 5.11 -6.88
CA ALA A 189 -17.97 4.71 -7.29
C ALA A 189 -17.95 4.05 -8.70
N ARG A 190 -17.30 4.70 -9.66
CA ARG A 190 -17.17 4.18 -11.03
C ARG A 190 -16.40 2.86 -11.11
N LEU A 191 -15.38 2.71 -10.27
CA LEU A 191 -14.55 1.49 -10.24
C LEU A 191 -15.30 0.29 -9.69
N VAL A 192 -16.08 0.48 -8.64
CA VAL A 192 -16.90 -0.60 -8.06
C VAL A 192 -17.95 -1.09 -9.07
N ASP A 193 -18.47 -0.18 -9.91
CA ASP A 193 -19.50 -0.46 -10.91
C ASP A 193 -18.95 -1.00 -12.23
N THR A 194 -17.63 -1.17 -12.38
CA THR A 194 -17.01 -1.59 -13.65
C THR A 194 -17.36 -3.04 -14.04
N GLY A 195 -17.68 -3.89 -13.06
CA GLY A 195 -17.99 -5.31 -13.29
C GLY A 195 -16.75 -6.20 -13.35
N THR A 196 -16.95 -7.52 -13.45
CA THR A 196 -15.87 -8.54 -13.41
C THR A 196 -15.84 -9.45 -14.64
N GLU A 197 -16.56 -9.09 -15.69
CA GLU A 197 -16.70 -9.87 -16.93
C GLU A 197 -15.42 -9.88 -17.76
N THR A 198 -14.53 -8.90 -17.56
CA THR A 198 -13.22 -8.81 -18.20
C THR A 198 -12.10 -8.76 -17.16
N GLU A 199 -10.88 -9.16 -17.53
CA GLU A 199 -9.70 -9.06 -16.66
C GLU A 199 -9.44 -7.61 -16.20
N THR A 200 -9.57 -6.65 -17.10
CA THR A 200 -9.47 -5.22 -16.79
C THR A 200 -10.59 -4.78 -15.83
N GLY A 201 -11.82 -5.23 -16.07
CA GLY A 201 -12.95 -4.92 -15.18
C GLY A 201 -12.75 -5.50 -13.78
N ALA A 202 -12.31 -6.76 -13.69
CA ALA A 202 -12.00 -7.41 -12.42
C ALA A 202 -10.88 -6.68 -11.66
N TYR A 203 -9.83 -6.23 -12.35
CA TYR A 203 -8.76 -5.42 -11.76
C TYR A 203 -9.28 -4.07 -11.22
N LEU A 204 -10.09 -3.36 -12.00
CA LEU A 204 -10.67 -2.06 -11.59
C LEU A 204 -11.68 -2.21 -10.45
N THR A 205 -12.51 -3.25 -10.49
CA THR A 205 -13.42 -3.61 -9.39
C THR A 205 -12.66 -3.95 -8.11
N SER A 206 -11.56 -4.69 -8.22
CA SER A 206 -10.66 -4.99 -7.09
C SER A 206 -10.09 -3.71 -6.48
N MET A 207 -9.58 -2.79 -7.31
CA MET A 207 -9.10 -1.47 -6.89
C MET A 207 -10.17 -0.65 -6.17
N GLY A 208 -11.36 -0.53 -6.75
CA GLY A 208 -12.48 0.20 -6.16
C GLY A 208 -12.90 -0.38 -4.81
N ARG A 209 -13.00 -1.71 -4.71
CA ARG A 209 -13.31 -2.40 -3.45
C ARG A 209 -12.24 -2.21 -2.39
N TYR A 210 -10.95 -2.31 -2.76
CA TYR A 210 -9.85 -2.05 -1.84
C TYR A 210 -9.90 -0.63 -1.30
N GLU A 211 -10.07 0.36 -2.18
CA GLU A 211 -10.15 1.77 -1.78
C GLU A 211 -11.36 2.03 -0.87
N ALA A 212 -12.54 1.49 -1.20
CA ALA A 212 -13.77 1.67 -0.42
C ALA A 212 -13.72 0.98 0.95
N HIS A 213 -13.25 -0.27 1.00
CA HIS A 213 -13.35 -1.11 2.20
C HIS A 213 -12.11 -1.07 3.09
N VAL A 214 -10.95 -0.71 2.56
CA VAL A 214 -9.70 -0.60 3.31
C VAL A 214 -9.35 0.87 3.54
N ASN A 215 -8.97 1.57 2.49
CA ASN A 215 -8.35 2.89 2.61
C ASN A 215 -9.31 3.97 3.11
N ALA A 216 -10.53 4.03 2.57
CA ALA A 216 -11.52 5.01 3.01
C ALA A 216 -11.89 4.81 4.49
N ARG A 217 -12.12 3.57 4.91
CA ARG A 217 -12.44 3.24 6.31
C ARG A 217 -11.29 3.55 7.26
N TYR A 218 -10.06 3.21 6.85
CA TYR A 218 -8.86 3.53 7.62
C TYR A 218 -8.69 5.05 7.77
N ARG A 219 -8.84 5.84 6.69
CA ARG A 219 -8.74 7.31 6.76
C ARG A 219 -9.72 7.92 7.76
N VAL A 220 -10.96 7.46 7.80
CA VAL A 220 -11.95 7.93 8.77
C VAL A 220 -11.54 7.56 10.19
N SER A 221 -11.09 6.32 10.42
CA SER A 221 -10.60 5.86 11.73
C SER A 221 -9.37 6.66 12.19
N TRP A 222 -8.40 6.89 11.31
CA TRP A 222 -7.21 7.70 11.57
C TRP A 222 -7.55 9.14 11.94
N LYS A 223 -8.43 9.79 11.16
CA LYS A 223 -8.87 11.17 11.47
C LYS A 223 -9.54 11.27 12.84
N ARG A 224 -10.30 10.25 13.25
CA ARG A 224 -10.92 10.18 14.57
C ARG A 224 -9.90 9.95 15.70
N SER A 225 -8.87 9.13 15.47
CA SER A 225 -7.87 8.81 16.50
C SER A 225 -6.84 9.90 16.72
N VAL A 226 -6.47 10.66 15.67
CA VAL A 226 -5.54 11.80 15.79
C VAL A 226 -6.24 13.05 16.33
N GLY A 227 -7.57 13.06 16.30
CA GLY A 227 -8.40 14.20 16.66
C GLY A 227 -8.28 15.32 15.62
N GLN A 228 -9.39 16.01 15.35
CA GLN A 228 -9.27 17.45 15.14
C GLN A 228 -8.74 18.02 16.46
N ARG A 229 -7.42 18.05 16.65
CA ARG A 229 -6.86 19.04 17.57
C ARG A 229 -7.28 20.40 16.99
N PRO A 230 -7.94 21.29 17.75
CA PRO A 230 -8.20 22.63 17.27
C PRO A 230 -6.87 23.22 16.82
N LYS A 231 -6.87 23.93 15.69
CA LYS A 231 -5.72 24.73 15.25
C LYS A 231 -5.48 25.81 16.32
N THR A 232 -4.72 25.50 17.36
CA THR A 232 -4.05 26.54 18.13
C THR A 232 -2.82 26.92 17.32
N SER A 233 -2.89 28.12 16.74
CA SER A 233 -1.78 28.81 16.14
C SER A 233 -0.56 28.76 17.06
N THR A 234 0.53 28.16 16.60
CA THR A 234 1.85 28.63 17.01
C THR A 234 2.80 28.46 15.85
N GLN A 235 3.30 29.60 15.40
CA GLN A 235 4.28 29.76 14.35
C GLN A 235 5.48 28.86 14.60
N TRP A 236 5.89 28.12 13.58
CA TRP A 236 7.27 27.65 13.49
C TRP A 236 8.17 28.86 13.25
N SER A 237 8.64 29.49 14.33
CA SER A 237 9.76 30.42 14.27
C SER A 237 11.06 29.61 14.20
N SER A 238 11.83 29.82 13.13
CA SER A 238 13.16 29.27 12.93
C SER A 238 14.08 29.52 14.13
N PRO A 239 15.02 28.62 14.46
CA PRO A 239 16.05 28.91 15.45
C PRO A 239 16.98 30.01 14.91
N ARG A 240 16.96 31.18 15.54
CA ARG A 240 18.04 32.17 15.37
C ARG A 240 19.29 31.58 16.00
N ARG A 241 20.36 31.49 15.21
CA ARG A 241 21.73 31.32 15.70
C ARG A 241 22.09 32.53 16.56
N SER A 242 22.41 32.33 17.82
CA SER A 242 23.16 33.31 18.61
C SER A 242 24.60 32.83 18.70
N ALA A 243 25.50 33.62 18.13
CA ALA A 243 26.93 33.47 18.29
C ALA A 243 27.29 33.69 19.77
N GLU A 244 28.06 32.77 20.34
CA GLU A 244 28.77 32.98 21.59
C GLU A 244 29.97 33.89 21.33
N THR A 245 29.97 35.04 21.99
CA THR A 245 31.16 35.81 22.34
C THR A 245 30.83 36.48 23.66
N TRP A 246 31.59 36.18 24.71
CA TRP A 246 32.55 37.11 25.32
C TRP A 246 33.12 36.54 26.62
N GLN A 247 34.43 36.75 26.74
CA GLN A 247 35.32 36.47 27.86
C GLN A 247 34.90 37.19 29.14
N ARG A 248 35.19 36.59 30.30
CA ARG A 248 36.12 37.12 31.32
C ARG A 248 36.82 35.98 32.02
#